data_AF-A0A3D1ZF33-F1
#
_entry.id   AF-A0A3D1ZF33-F1
#
_cell.length_a   1.000
_cell.length_b   1.000
_cell.length_c   1.000
_cell.angle_alpha   90.00
_cell.angle_beta   90.00
_cell.angle_gamma   90.00
#
_symmetry.space_group_name_H-M   'P 1'
#
loop_
_entity.id
_entity.type
_entity.pdbx_description
1 polymer ?
#
loop_
_entity_poly.entity_id
_entity_poly.type
_entity_poly.pdbx_seq_one_letter_code
_entity_poly.pdbx_strand_id
1 'polypeptide(L)'
;MDVKFVAKVGARLKLFLAGFSDCFNRIEPREHLETYVRGQVSSLERKSVEPMALEAGTPPRTLQRFLEQVEWDESRLRDRTQQLVAQEYADPKAIGVIDESGNPKNGKHTACVARQWCGNTGKIDNCVVGVHTSFVAGDFQALLDSDLYMPESWATDLRRRRAAYIPDDIEFRKKTEIALGQVRRALSNGIRVAAWTFDEFYGRDSEFLDGLLESGQNFVAEVPSTFRGWLKEPQVLHRPTPQEMRKHGRKRKFPRLAKKSSPACEVRNLFKYSPTFRKQSWQPFRIKDGEKGPMVWEVKHAKFYRKRHDGLPSQ
;
A
#
# COMPACT_ATOMS: atom_id res chain seq x y z
N MET A 1 30.56 -9.05 -15.80
CA MET A 1 30.08 -9.76 -14.59
C MET A 1 30.80 -11.11 -14.57
N ASP A 2 31.51 -11.46 -13.49
CA ASP A 2 32.32 -12.69 -13.41
C ASP A 2 31.42 -13.95 -13.36
N VAL A 3 31.78 -14.99 -14.12
CA VAL A 3 31.07 -16.29 -14.15
C VAL A 3 30.97 -16.91 -12.75
N LYS A 4 32.02 -16.78 -11.93
CA LYS A 4 32.01 -17.28 -10.53
C LYS A 4 30.99 -16.54 -9.67
N PHE A 5 30.83 -15.23 -9.89
CA PHE A 5 29.82 -14.43 -9.20
C PHE A 5 28.40 -14.87 -9.59
N VAL A 6 28.14 -15.05 -10.89
CA VAL A 6 26.84 -15.52 -11.38
C VAL A 6 26.48 -16.89 -10.82
N ALA A 7 27.44 -17.83 -10.80
CA ALA A 7 27.23 -19.16 -10.20
C ALA A 7 26.90 -19.08 -8.69
N LYS A 8 27.62 -18.24 -7.94
CA LYS A 8 27.35 -18.01 -6.51
C LYS A 8 25.97 -17.40 -6.28
N VAL A 9 25.55 -16.44 -7.10
CA VAL A 9 24.20 -15.85 -7.04
C VAL A 9 23.15 -16.92 -7.34
N GLY A 10 23.37 -17.77 -8.34
CA GLY A 10 22.47 -18.88 -8.67
C GLY A 10 22.29 -19.88 -7.53
N ALA A 11 23.35 -20.20 -6.78
CA ALA A 11 23.28 -21.06 -5.61
C ALA A 11 22.51 -20.40 -4.45
N ARG A 12 22.75 -19.09 -4.21
CA ARG A 12 22.01 -18.32 -3.19
C ARG A 12 20.52 -18.22 -3.52
N LEU A 13 20.17 -18.01 -4.79
CA LEU A 13 18.78 -17.99 -5.23
C LEU A 13 18.09 -19.33 -4.96
N LYS A 14 18.76 -20.45 -5.27
CA LYS A 14 18.21 -21.78 -4.99
C LYS A 14 17.97 -22.01 -3.51
N LEU A 15 18.91 -21.62 -2.65
CA LEU A 15 18.74 -21.70 -1.19
C LEU A 15 17.59 -20.82 -0.69
N PHE A 16 17.46 -19.59 -1.22
CA PHE A 16 16.34 -18.71 -0.91
C PHE A 16 15.00 -19.36 -1.28
N LEU A 17 14.87 -19.90 -2.50
CA LEU A 17 13.64 -20.55 -2.96
C LEU A 17 13.31 -21.83 -2.19
N ALA A 18 14.31 -22.58 -1.74
CA ALA A 18 14.10 -23.76 -0.90
C ALA A 18 13.37 -23.44 0.42
N GLY A 19 13.52 -22.20 0.92
CA GLY A 19 12.78 -21.68 2.06
C GLY A 19 11.27 -21.61 1.86
N PHE A 20 10.76 -21.74 0.62
CA PHE A 20 9.33 -21.72 0.30
C PHE A 20 8.76 -23.10 -0.06
N SER A 21 9.54 -24.17 0.16
CA SER A 21 9.17 -25.52 -0.27
C SER A 21 7.86 -26.04 0.36
N ASP A 22 7.58 -25.72 1.62
CA ASP A 22 6.34 -26.08 2.33
C ASP A 22 5.13 -25.23 1.94
N CYS A 23 5.28 -24.25 1.03
CA CYS A 23 4.13 -23.60 0.38
C CYS A 23 3.52 -24.49 -0.71
N PHE A 24 4.19 -25.60 -1.08
CA PHE A 24 3.78 -26.50 -2.14
C PHE A 24 3.60 -27.92 -1.61
N ASN A 25 2.48 -28.55 -2.00
CA ASN A 25 2.16 -29.93 -1.63
C ASN A 25 3.05 -30.97 -2.31
N ARG A 26 3.68 -30.61 -3.45
CA ARG A 26 4.45 -31.51 -4.31
C ARG A 26 5.82 -30.95 -4.64
N ILE A 27 6.74 -31.81 -5.08
CA ILE A 27 8.11 -31.41 -5.43
C ILE A 27 8.17 -30.71 -6.79
N GLU A 28 7.39 -31.15 -7.77
CA GLU A 28 7.46 -30.65 -9.15
C GLU A 28 7.12 -29.14 -9.26
N PRO A 29 6.10 -28.61 -8.56
CA PRO A 29 5.87 -27.16 -8.48
C PRO A 29 7.05 -26.34 -7.95
N ARG A 30 7.86 -26.91 -7.06
CA ARG A 30 9.01 -26.21 -6.46
C ARG A 30 10.10 -25.99 -7.49
N GLU A 31 10.33 -26.98 -8.36
CA GLU A 31 11.26 -26.89 -9.47
C GLU A 31 10.76 -25.87 -10.51
N HIS A 32 9.45 -25.85 -10.79
CA HIS A 32 8.86 -24.87 -11.69
C HIS A 32 8.90 -23.43 -11.15
N LEU A 33 8.78 -23.24 -9.84
CA LEU A 33 9.05 -21.95 -9.19
C LEU A 33 10.49 -21.51 -9.45
N GLU A 34 11.47 -22.40 -9.27
CA GLU A 34 12.88 -22.10 -9.57
C GLU A 34 13.07 -21.72 -11.04
N THR A 35 12.50 -22.48 -11.98
CA THR A 35 12.54 -22.16 -13.41
C THR A 35 11.93 -20.78 -13.71
N TYR A 36 10.76 -20.49 -13.14
CA TYR A 36 10.06 -19.23 -13.37
C TYR A 36 10.86 -18.03 -12.82
N VAL A 37 11.33 -18.11 -11.57
CA VAL A 37 12.08 -17.03 -10.93
C VAL A 37 13.43 -16.81 -11.63
N ARG A 38 14.14 -17.88 -12.01
CA ARG A 38 15.35 -17.78 -12.84
C ARG A 38 15.07 -17.06 -14.16
N GLY A 39 13.97 -17.40 -14.82
CA GLY A 39 13.50 -16.73 -16.02
C GLY A 39 13.24 -15.23 -15.82
N GLN A 40 12.68 -14.84 -14.67
CA GLN A 40 12.40 -13.43 -14.36
C GLN A 40 13.67 -12.59 -14.12
N VAL A 41 14.72 -13.20 -13.57
CA VAL A 41 16.00 -12.51 -13.31
C VAL A 41 17.06 -12.76 -14.38
N SER A 42 16.71 -13.46 -15.46
CA SER A 42 17.63 -13.73 -16.58
C SER A 42 17.79 -12.54 -17.53
N SER A 43 18.67 -12.71 -18.51
CA SER A 43 18.89 -11.80 -19.63
C SER A 43 17.94 -12.03 -20.81
N LEU A 44 16.87 -12.83 -20.65
CA LEU A 44 15.88 -13.02 -21.71
C LEU A 44 15.23 -11.69 -22.09
N GLU A 45 15.16 -11.40 -23.38
CA GLU A 45 14.53 -10.18 -23.90
C GLU A 45 13.04 -10.13 -23.54
N ARG A 46 12.33 -11.24 -23.72
CA ARG A 46 10.92 -11.39 -23.33
C ARG A 46 10.80 -12.33 -22.13
N LYS A 47 10.33 -11.79 -21.02
CA LYS A 47 10.10 -12.51 -19.77
C LYS A 47 8.66 -13.02 -19.66
N SER A 48 8.19 -13.73 -20.69
CA SER A 48 6.95 -14.50 -20.65
C SER A 48 7.23 -15.98 -20.40
N VAL A 49 6.18 -16.74 -20.06
CA VAL A 49 6.28 -18.17 -19.69
C VAL A 49 6.98 -19.00 -20.77
N GLU A 50 6.66 -18.77 -22.04
CA GLU A 50 7.18 -19.59 -23.14
C GLU A 50 8.70 -19.42 -23.36
N PRO A 51 9.26 -18.20 -23.53
CA PRO A 51 10.71 -18.01 -23.57
C PRO A 51 11.44 -18.57 -22.35
N MET A 52 10.90 -18.38 -21.14
CA MET A 52 11.51 -18.92 -19.92
C MET A 52 11.53 -20.45 -19.92
N ALA A 53 10.45 -21.08 -20.37
CA ALA A 53 10.34 -22.52 -20.43
C ALA A 53 11.32 -23.10 -21.47
N LEU A 54 11.39 -22.50 -22.67
CA LEU A 54 12.32 -22.92 -23.72
C LEU A 54 13.78 -22.81 -23.29
N GLU A 55 14.16 -21.69 -22.67
CA GLU A 55 15.52 -21.48 -22.12
C GLU A 55 15.88 -22.54 -21.07
N ALA A 56 14.91 -22.93 -20.23
CA ALA A 56 15.10 -23.92 -19.19
C ALA A 56 14.92 -25.38 -19.68
N GLY A 57 14.72 -25.61 -20.98
CA GLY A 57 14.44 -26.95 -21.52
C GLY A 57 13.13 -27.57 -21.01
N THR A 58 12.21 -26.75 -20.50
CA THR A 58 10.90 -27.16 -19.99
C THR A 58 9.84 -26.99 -21.08
N PRO A 59 8.93 -27.95 -21.30
CA PRO A 59 7.82 -27.74 -22.23
C PRO A 59 6.98 -26.51 -21.83
N PRO A 60 6.69 -25.56 -22.75
CA PRO A 60 5.96 -24.33 -22.41
C PRO A 60 4.63 -24.59 -21.69
N ARG A 61 3.89 -25.63 -22.10
CA ARG A 61 2.61 -26.00 -21.48
C ARG A 61 2.75 -26.41 -20.01
N THR A 62 3.89 -26.99 -19.61
CA THR A 62 4.17 -27.38 -18.23
C THR A 62 4.29 -26.14 -17.34
N LEU A 63 5.11 -25.16 -17.74
CA LEU A 63 5.27 -23.92 -16.97
C LEU A 63 4.02 -23.05 -16.99
N GLN A 64 3.21 -23.11 -18.05
CA GLN A 64 1.89 -22.47 -18.08
C GLN A 64 0.94 -23.09 -17.05
N ARG A 65 0.85 -24.42 -16.98
CA ARG A 65 0.01 -25.11 -15.98
C ARG A 65 0.46 -24.82 -14.55
N PHE A 66 1.75 -24.64 -14.32
CA PHE A 66 2.26 -24.19 -13.03
C PHE A 66 1.62 -22.87 -12.58
N LEU A 67 1.51 -21.86 -13.46
CA LEU A 67 0.88 -20.58 -13.11
C LEU A 67 -0.66 -20.60 -13.18
N GLU A 68 -1.24 -21.53 -13.95
CA GLU A 68 -2.67 -21.58 -14.22
C GLU A 68 -3.46 -22.45 -13.21
N GLN A 69 -2.88 -23.56 -12.76
CA GLN A 69 -3.63 -24.64 -12.10
C GLN A 69 -3.00 -25.18 -10.81
N VAL A 70 -1.72 -24.91 -10.57
CA VAL A 70 -1.07 -25.43 -9.37
C VAL A 70 -1.46 -24.56 -8.18
N GLU A 71 -2.13 -25.17 -7.21
CA GLU A 71 -2.41 -24.53 -5.93
C GLU A 71 -1.15 -24.50 -5.06
N TRP A 72 -0.84 -23.31 -4.55
CA TRP A 72 0.19 -23.07 -3.54
C TRP A 72 -0.38 -22.23 -2.40
N ASP A 73 0.21 -22.33 -1.21
CA ASP A 73 -0.18 -21.51 -0.05
C ASP A 73 0.36 -20.09 -0.23
N GLU A 74 -0.43 -19.25 -0.93
CA GLU A 74 -0.13 -17.84 -1.21
C GLU A 74 0.11 -17.05 0.06
N SER A 75 -0.70 -17.31 1.09
CA SER A 75 -0.61 -16.62 2.38
C SER A 75 0.71 -16.94 3.07
N ARG A 76 1.11 -18.23 3.12
CA ARG A 76 2.40 -18.63 3.69
C ARG A 76 3.58 -18.09 2.91
N LEU A 77 3.51 -18.07 1.57
CA LEU A 77 4.57 -17.49 0.73
C LEU A 77 4.76 -16.00 1.04
N ARG A 78 3.66 -15.23 1.10
CA ARG A 78 3.68 -13.83 1.51
C ARG A 78 4.22 -13.67 2.93
N ASP A 79 3.66 -14.40 3.90
CA ASP A 79 3.99 -14.25 5.31
C ASP A 79 5.47 -14.56 5.56
N ARG A 80 6.00 -15.60 4.92
CA ARG A 80 7.42 -15.91 4.96
C ARG A 80 8.28 -14.82 4.34
N THR A 81 7.86 -14.25 3.20
CA THR A 81 8.58 -13.13 2.59
C THR A 81 8.68 -11.95 3.57
N GLN A 82 7.57 -11.60 4.24
CA GLN A 82 7.55 -10.55 5.26
C GLN A 82 8.44 -10.91 6.47
N GLN A 83 8.42 -12.15 6.93
CA GLN A 83 9.25 -12.62 8.05
C GLN A 83 10.75 -12.56 7.71
N LEU A 84 11.15 -12.96 6.50
CA LEU A 84 12.54 -12.85 6.04
C LEU A 84 12.99 -11.39 5.98
N VAL A 85 12.14 -10.50 5.44
CA VAL A 85 12.44 -9.05 5.44
C VAL A 85 12.59 -8.51 6.87
N ALA A 86 11.67 -8.88 7.76
CA ALA A 86 11.73 -8.46 9.17
C ALA A 86 13.00 -8.97 9.89
N GLN A 87 13.45 -10.19 9.58
CA GLN A 87 14.61 -10.81 10.22
C GLN A 87 15.93 -10.25 9.69
N GLU A 88 16.05 -10.06 8.38
CA GLU A 88 17.32 -9.76 7.72
C GLU A 88 17.55 -8.26 7.49
N TYR A 89 16.48 -7.46 7.44
CA TYR A 89 16.53 -6.06 7.00
C TYR A 89 15.85 -5.08 7.98
N ALA A 90 15.62 -5.49 9.23
CA ALA A 90 15.12 -4.58 10.26
C ALA A 90 16.04 -3.36 10.42
N ASP A 91 15.48 -2.18 10.24
CA ASP A 91 16.19 -0.91 10.38
C ASP A 91 15.28 0.10 11.10
N PRO A 92 15.74 0.81 12.14
CA PRO A 92 14.97 1.86 12.81
C PRO A 92 14.49 3.00 11.90
N LYS A 93 15.10 3.16 10.72
CA LYS A 93 14.78 4.15 9.69
C LYS A 93 14.03 3.56 8.50
N ALA A 94 13.63 2.29 8.57
CA ALA A 94 12.87 1.67 7.49
C ALA A 94 11.55 2.42 7.24
N ILE A 95 11.16 2.53 5.98
CA ILE A 95 9.92 3.17 5.55
C ILE A 95 9.04 2.14 4.86
N GLY A 96 7.78 2.07 5.27
CA GLY A 96 6.76 1.32 4.55
C GLY A 96 6.16 2.20 3.47
N VAL A 97 5.97 1.69 2.26
CA VAL A 97 5.33 2.44 1.17
C VAL A 97 4.05 1.73 0.78
N ILE A 98 2.99 2.49 0.53
CA ILE A 98 1.71 1.98 0.02
C ILE A 98 1.44 2.68 -1.30
N ASP A 99 1.25 1.87 -2.34
CA ASP A 99 0.98 2.39 -3.68
C ASP A 99 0.18 1.39 -4.52
N GLU A 100 -0.36 1.88 -5.63
CA GLU A 100 -1.12 1.10 -6.59
C GLU A 100 -0.35 0.99 -7.89
N SER A 101 -0.35 -0.19 -8.51
CA SER A 101 0.22 -0.38 -9.83
C SER A 101 -0.85 -0.85 -10.81
N GLY A 102 -1.00 -0.09 -11.90
CA GLY A 102 -1.91 -0.41 -13.01
C GLY A 102 -1.17 -1.09 -14.16
N ASN A 103 -1.65 -2.24 -14.60
CA ASN A 103 -1.13 -2.97 -15.75
C ASN A 103 -2.17 -2.93 -16.89
N PRO A 104 -1.91 -2.18 -17.98
CA PRO A 104 -2.80 -2.13 -19.13
C PRO A 104 -3.05 -3.51 -19.73
N LYS A 105 -4.28 -3.76 -20.15
CA LYS A 105 -4.72 -5.01 -20.76
C LYS A 105 -5.66 -4.73 -21.92
N ASN A 106 -5.63 -5.63 -22.90
CA ASN A 106 -6.63 -5.69 -23.96
C ASN A 106 -7.66 -6.79 -23.65
N GLY A 107 -8.93 -6.54 -23.96
CA GLY A 107 -10.02 -7.50 -23.76
C GLY A 107 -10.68 -7.43 -22.37
N LYS A 108 -11.53 -8.43 -22.09
CA LYS A 108 -12.45 -8.43 -20.92
C LYS A 108 -12.31 -9.64 -19.99
N HIS A 109 -11.44 -10.59 -20.34
CA HIS A 109 -11.34 -11.90 -19.69
C HIS A 109 -10.30 -11.96 -18.56
N THR A 110 -9.34 -11.04 -18.51
CA THR A 110 -8.39 -10.98 -17.40
C THR A 110 -9.12 -10.60 -16.11
N ALA A 111 -8.90 -11.35 -15.03
CA ALA A 111 -9.50 -11.10 -13.73
C ALA A 111 -9.37 -9.62 -13.33
N CYS A 112 -10.47 -9.03 -12.88
CA CYS A 112 -10.56 -7.64 -12.42
C CYS A 112 -10.20 -6.56 -13.46
N VAL A 113 -10.09 -6.89 -14.75
CA VAL A 113 -9.83 -5.87 -15.78
C VAL A 113 -11.04 -4.98 -15.99
N ALA A 114 -10.83 -3.66 -15.92
CA ALA A 114 -11.86 -2.67 -16.16
C ALA A 114 -11.26 -1.36 -16.66
N ARG A 115 -12.13 -0.48 -17.20
CA ARG A 115 -11.77 0.92 -17.46
C ARG A 115 -11.71 1.68 -16.13
N GLN A 116 -10.50 1.96 -15.68
CA GLN A 116 -10.22 2.64 -14.42
C GLN A 116 -8.92 3.46 -14.54
N TRP A 117 -8.62 4.31 -13.56
CA TRP A 117 -7.36 5.05 -13.55
C TRP A 117 -6.18 4.08 -13.52
N CYS A 118 -5.27 4.21 -14.49
CA CYS A 118 -4.08 3.39 -14.62
C CYS A 118 -2.86 4.27 -14.38
N GLY A 119 -2.18 4.09 -13.23
CA GLY A 119 -0.98 4.87 -12.89
C GLY A 119 0.11 4.79 -13.96
N ASN A 120 0.32 3.60 -14.54
CA ASN A 120 1.35 3.37 -15.56
C ASN A 120 1.11 4.12 -16.88
N THR A 121 -0.16 4.37 -17.27
CA THR A 121 -0.48 5.14 -18.49
C THR A 121 -0.92 6.58 -18.21
N GLY A 122 -1.04 6.96 -16.93
CA GLY A 122 -1.43 8.31 -16.50
C GLY A 122 -2.84 8.73 -16.91
N LYS A 123 -3.73 7.78 -17.18
CA LYS A 123 -5.09 8.04 -17.67
C LYS A 123 -6.07 6.93 -17.30
N ILE A 124 -7.35 7.16 -17.56
CA ILE A 124 -8.34 6.07 -17.54
C ILE A 124 -8.06 5.13 -18.70
N ASP A 125 -7.75 3.88 -18.37
CA ASP A 125 -7.40 2.83 -19.33
C ASP A 125 -8.03 1.50 -18.92
N ASN A 126 -8.12 0.56 -19.86
CA ASN A 126 -8.50 -0.80 -19.55
C ASN A 126 -7.30 -1.50 -18.89
N CYS A 127 -7.36 -1.67 -17.58
CA CYS A 127 -6.22 -2.17 -16.82
C CYS A 127 -6.68 -3.01 -15.62
N VAL A 128 -5.70 -3.76 -15.12
CA VAL A 128 -5.76 -4.47 -13.85
C VAL A 128 -4.95 -3.65 -12.85
N VAL A 129 -5.46 -3.48 -11.63
CA VAL A 129 -4.80 -2.68 -10.59
C VAL A 129 -4.49 -3.56 -9.39
N GLY A 130 -3.22 -3.59 -8.98
CA GLY A 130 -2.78 -4.17 -7.71
C GLY A 130 -2.58 -3.07 -6.67
N VAL A 131 -2.91 -3.37 -5.42
CA VAL A 131 -2.53 -2.57 -4.25
C VAL A 131 -1.33 -3.26 -3.61
N HIS A 132 -0.29 -2.49 -3.32
CA HIS A 132 0.98 -3.01 -2.87
C HIS A 132 1.45 -2.30 -1.61
N THR A 133 2.07 -3.08 -0.72
CA THR A 133 2.91 -2.55 0.35
C THR A 133 4.36 -2.94 0.07
N SER A 134 5.29 -2.03 0.29
CA SER A 134 6.73 -2.30 0.17
C SER A 134 7.48 -1.78 1.38
N PHE A 135 8.70 -2.30 1.55
CA PHE A 135 9.63 -1.98 2.60
C PHE A 135 10.89 -1.39 1.99
N VAL A 136 11.37 -0.29 2.56
CA VAL A 136 12.60 0.39 2.13
C VAL A 136 13.49 0.63 3.33
N ALA A 137 14.74 0.16 3.28
CA ALA A 137 15.77 0.42 4.28
C ALA A 137 17.13 0.63 3.60
N GLY A 138 17.64 1.86 3.63
CA GLY A 138 18.83 2.23 2.84
C GLY A 138 18.60 1.94 1.36
N ASP A 139 19.49 1.14 0.76
CA ASP A 139 19.40 0.71 -0.63
C ASP A 139 18.54 -0.56 -0.83
N PHE A 140 18.05 -1.17 0.24
CA PHE A 140 17.21 -2.36 0.17
C PHE A 140 15.74 -1.97 -0.06
N GLN A 141 15.09 -2.66 -1.00
CA GLN A 141 13.68 -2.51 -1.30
C GLN A 141 13.05 -3.89 -1.54
N ALA A 142 11.88 -4.13 -0.93
CA ALA A 142 11.13 -5.37 -1.14
C ALA A 142 9.63 -5.12 -1.13
N LEU A 143 8.88 -5.81 -1.99
CA LEU A 143 7.44 -5.91 -1.84
C LEU A 143 7.12 -6.80 -0.63
N LEU A 144 6.25 -6.31 0.23
CA LEU A 144 5.75 -7.05 1.40
C LEU A 144 4.46 -7.79 1.06
N ASP A 145 3.57 -7.17 0.29
CA ASP A 145 2.24 -7.70 0.03
C ASP A 145 1.66 -7.15 -1.27
N SER A 146 0.71 -7.89 -1.84
CA SER A 146 0.06 -7.55 -3.11
C SER A 146 -1.30 -8.21 -3.21
N ASP A 147 -2.35 -7.39 -3.33
CA ASP A 147 -3.73 -7.84 -3.52
C ASP A 147 -4.27 -7.19 -4.80
N LEU A 148 -5.05 -7.95 -5.57
CA LEU A 148 -5.74 -7.43 -6.74
C LEU A 148 -6.95 -6.59 -6.33
N TYR A 149 -7.08 -5.38 -6.84
CA TYR A 149 -8.28 -4.59 -6.67
C TYR A 149 -9.38 -5.10 -7.62
N MET A 150 -10.49 -5.59 -7.05
CA MET A 150 -11.67 -5.99 -7.79
C MET A 150 -12.65 -4.80 -7.92
N PRO A 151 -12.89 -4.26 -9.13
CA PRO A 151 -13.87 -3.20 -9.32
C PRO A 151 -15.30 -3.66 -9.01
N GLU A 152 -16.19 -2.75 -8.62
CA GLU A 152 -17.61 -3.07 -8.33
C GLU A 152 -18.34 -3.74 -9.51
N SER A 153 -17.95 -3.39 -10.74
CA SER A 153 -18.49 -4.01 -11.96
C SER A 153 -18.13 -5.49 -12.11
N TRP A 154 -17.07 -5.95 -11.44
CA TRP A 154 -16.76 -7.37 -11.30
C TRP A 154 -17.45 -7.98 -10.09
N ALA A 155 -17.46 -7.28 -8.96
CA ALA A 155 -18.04 -7.78 -7.72
C ALA A 155 -19.51 -8.21 -7.88
N THR A 156 -20.26 -7.47 -8.69
CA THR A 156 -21.68 -7.71 -8.97
C THR A 156 -21.96 -8.69 -10.12
N ASP A 157 -20.93 -9.16 -10.85
CA ASP A 157 -21.06 -10.08 -11.98
C ASP A 157 -20.47 -11.47 -11.65
N LEU A 158 -21.29 -12.31 -11.02
CA LEU A 158 -20.91 -13.67 -10.63
C LEU A 158 -20.49 -14.56 -11.81
N ARG A 159 -21.13 -14.39 -12.99
CA ARG A 159 -20.78 -15.18 -14.18
C ARG A 159 -19.37 -14.85 -14.64
N ARG A 160 -19.03 -13.56 -14.69
CA ARG A 160 -17.71 -13.08 -15.08
C ARG A 160 -16.64 -13.46 -14.07
N ARG A 161 -16.95 -13.39 -12.77
CA ARG A 161 -16.05 -13.84 -11.68
C ARG A 161 -15.69 -15.32 -11.83
N ARG A 162 -16.69 -16.19 -11.98
CA ARG A 162 -16.48 -17.63 -12.14
C ARG A 162 -15.72 -17.98 -13.42
N ALA A 163 -15.98 -17.27 -14.52
CA ALA A 163 -15.23 -17.46 -15.78
C ALA A 163 -13.74 -17.09 -15.66
N ALA A 164 -13.37 -16.24 -14.68
CA ALA A 164 -12.00 -15.87 -14.37
C ALA A 164 -11.47 -16.59 -13.11
N TYR A 165 -12.16 -17.62 -12.62
CA TYR A 165 -11.80 -18.40 -11.43
C TYR A 165 -11.65 -17.58 -10.15
N ILE A 166 -12.35 -16.44 -10.03
CA ILE A 166 -12.39 -15.66 -8.79
C ILE A 166 -13.34 -16.38 -7.81
N PRO A 167 -12.88 -16.78 -6.61
CA PRO A 167 -13.74 -17.44 -5.63
C PRO A 167 -14.95 -16.60 -5.22
N ASP A 168 -16.07 -17.28 -4.89
CA ASP A 168 -17.36 -16.63 -4.59
C ASP A 168 -17.31 -15.85 -3.25
N ASP A 169 -16.44 -16.25 -2.32
CA ASP A 169 -16.22 -15.63 -0.99
C ASP A 169 -15.37 -14.35 -1.04
N ILE A 170 -14.75 -14.04 -2.18
CA ILE A 170 -14.03 -12.77 -2.36
C ILE A 170 -15.04 -11.64 -2.56
N GLU A 171 -15.13 -10.76 -1.56
CA GLU A 171 -15.99 -9.57 -1.61
C GLU A 171 -15.26 -8.33 -2.15
N PHE A 172 -16.06 -7.34 -2.56
CA PHE A 172 -15.54 -6.02 -2.90
C PHE A 172 -14.88 -5.38 -1.68
N ARG A 173 -13.69 -4.83 -1.88
CA ARG A 173 -12.98 -4.02 -0.89
C ARG A 173 -12.46 -2.77 -1.56
N LYS A 174 -12.57 -1.62 -0.89
CA LYS A 174 -11.89 -0.40 -1.30
C LYS A 174 -10.37 -0.63 -1.25
N LYS A 175 -9.64 0.08 -2.10
CA LYS A 175 -8.17 0.06 -2.12
C LYS A 175 -7.55 0.41 -0.76
N THR A 176 -8.16 1.35 -0.04
CA THR A 176 -7.78 1.73 1.32
C THR A 176 -7.97 0.61 2.35
N GLU A 177 -9.04 -0.17 2.24
CA GLU A 177 -9.29 -1.36 3.08
C GLU A 177 -8.28 -2.48 2.78
N ILE A 178 -7.96 -2.68 1.49
CA ILE A 178 -6.92 -3.62 1.06
C ILE A 178 -5.57 -3.23 1.66
N ALA A 179 -5.13 -1.99 1.47
CA ALA A 179 -3.87 -1.47 1.99
C ALA A 179 -3.77 -1.62 3.52
N LEU A 180 -4.84 -1.26 4.25
CA LEU A 180 -4.86 -1.41 5.71
C LEU A 180 -4.77 -2.88 6.15
N GLY A 181 -5.42 -3.78 5.40
CA GLY A 181 -5.28 -5.23 5.59
C GLY A 181 -3.84 -5.71 5.40
N GLN A 182 -3.17 -5.26 4.34
CA GLN A 182 -1.76 -5.56 4.06
C GLN A 182 -0.83 -5.06 5.18
N VAL A 183 -1.03 -3.82 5.65
CA VAL A 183 -0.27 -3.26 6.77
C VAL A 183 -0.43 -4.12 8.02
N ARG A 184 -1.67 -4.52 8.37
CA ARG A 184 -1.92 -5.37 9.54
C ARG A 184 -1.22 -6.73 9.44
N ARG A 185 -1.20 -7.35 8.25
CA ARG A 185 -0.47 -8.60 7.99
C ARG A 185 1.04 -8.42 8.15
N ALA A 186 1.60 -7.36 7.57
CA ALA A 186 3.00 -7.01 7.73
C ALA A 186 3.39 -6.87 9.21
N LEU A 187 2.57 -6.18 10.00
CA LEU A 187 2.80 -6.03 11.43
C LEU A 187 2.74 -7.36 12.18
N SER A 188 1.79 -8.25 11.86
CA SER A 188 1.71 -9.58 12.46
C SER A 188 2.91 -10.46 12.11
N ASN A 189 3.54 -10.24 10.96
CA ASN A 189 4.73 -10.95 10.50
C ASN A 189 6.06 -10.32 10.96
N GLY A 190 6.01 -9.32 11.85
CA GLY A 190 7.19 -8.73 12.47
C GLY A 190 7.78 -7.52 11.75
N ILE A 191 7.18 -7.06 10.64
CA ILE A 191 7.63 -5.83 9.97
C ILE A 191 7.45 -4.64 10.90
N ARG A 192 8.50 -3.83 11.04
CA ARG A 192 8.49 -2.57 11.77
C ARG A 192 9.11 -1.50 10.89
N VAL A 193 8.45 -0.35 10.81
CA VAL A 193 8.88 0.80 10.02
C VAL A 193 8.75 2.06 10.87
N ALA A 194 9.60 3.05 10.62
CA ALA A 194 9.54 4.35 11.28
C ALA A 194 8.23 5.08 10.96
N ALA A 195 7.77 4.95 9.71
CA ALA A 195 6.51 5.46 9.21
C ALA A 195 6.07 4.73 7.94
N TRP A 196 4.77 4.76 7.67
CA TRP A 196 4.19 4.45 6.36
C TRP A 196 4.06 5.71 5.51
N THR A 197 4.35 5.64 4.21
CA THR A 197 4.20 6.75 3.27
C THR A 197 3.31 6.37 2.10
N PHE A 198 2.50 7.33 1.64
CA PHE A 198 1.53 7.15 0.57
C PHE A 198 1.05 8.49 0.01
N ASP A 199 0.44 8.42 -1.18
CA ASP A 199 -0.01 9.57 -1.94
C ASP A 199 -1.34 10.17 -1.43
N GLU A 200 -1.80 11.21 -2.14
CA GLU A 200 -3.04 11.92 -1.85
C GLU A 200 -4.30 11.04 -1.93
N PHE A 201 -4.28 9.92 -2.68
CA PHE A 201 -5.43 9.02 -2.81
C PHE A 201 -5.70 8.30 -1.48
N TYR A 202 -4.65 7.84 -0.80
CA TYR A 202 -4.79 7.26 0.53
C TYR A 202 -4.93 8.33 1.62
N GLY A 203 -4.18 9.43 1.53
CA GLY A 203 -4.17 10.46 2.58
C GLY A 203 -5.46 11.28 2.71
N ARG A 204 -6.34 11.26 1.69
CA ARG A 204 -7.69 11.85 1.81
C ARG A 204 -8.68 10.98 2.60
N ASP A 205 -8.42 9.68 2.73
CA ASP A 205 -9.35 8.74 3.37
C ASP A 205 -9.16 8.78 4.90
N SER A 206 -10.13 9.36 5.60
CA SER A 206 -10.03 9.50 7.05
C SER A 206 -10.11 8.17 7.80
N GLU A 207 -10.89 7.20 7.30
CA GLU A 207 -11.04 5.89 7.93
C GLU A 207 -9.74 5.08 7.81
N PHE A 208 -9.06 5.19 6.68
CA PHE A 208 -7.73 4.62 6.47
C PHE A 208 -6.69 5.17 7.45
N LEU A 209 -6.62 6.51 7.55
CA LEU A 209 -5.70 7.16 8.50
C LEU A 209 -6.02 6.81 9.96
N ASP A 210 -7.30 6.76 10.32
CA ASP A 210 -7.76 6.31 11.64
C ASP A 210 -7.31 4.86 11.90
N GLY A 211 -7.47 3.97 10.91
CA GLY A 211 -7.06 2.57 11.01
C GLY A 211 -5.55 2.36 11.20
N LEU A 212 -4.71 3.22 10.60
CA LEU A 212 -3.26 3.21 10.83
C LEU A 212 -2.92 3.61 12.27
N LEU A 213 -3.55 4.67 12.79
CA LEU A 213 -3.34 5.12 14.18
C LEU A 213 -3.82 4.08 15.20
N GLU A 214 -4.97 3.46 14.95
CA GLU A 214 -5.50 2.37 15.77
C GLU A 214 -4.57 1.14 15.76
N SER A 215 -3.83 0.94 14.66
CA SER A 215 -2.78 -0.08 14.55
C SER A 215 -1.43 0.38 15.16
N GLY A 216 -1.39 1.54 15.82
CA GLY A 216 -0.20 2.10 16.46
C GLY A 216 0.88 2.57 15.48
N GLN A 217 0.51 2.87 14.23
CA GLN A 217 1.46 3.19 13.16
C GLN A 217 1.60 4.69 12.94
N ASN A 218 2.85 5.13 12.82
CA ASN A 218 3.16 6.47 12.31
C ASN A 218 3.06 6.48 10.78
N PHE A 219 2.73 7.63 10.20
CA PHE A 219 2.72 7.82 8.76
C PHE A 219 3.09 9.24 8.33
N VAL A 220 3.52 9.36 7.08
CA VAL A 220 3.71 10.61 6.35
C VAL A 220 2.84 10.51 5.10
N ALA A 221 1.81 11.35 5.02
CA ALA A 221 0.82 11.27 3.96
C ALA A 221 0.80 12.57 3.16
N GLU A 222 0.71 12.46 1.83
CA GLU A 222 0.20 13.57 1.03
C GLU A 222 -1.31 13.70 1.25
N VAL A 223 -1.82 14.92 1.39
CA VAL A 223 -3.25 15.18 1.61
C VAL A 223 -3.74 16.29 0.70
N PRO A 224 -5.02 16.28 0.30
CA PRO A 224 -5.52 17.33 -0.56
C PRO A 224 -5.52 18.69 0.13
N SER A 225 -5.39 19.75 -0.66
CA SER A 225 -5.46 21.13 -0.14
C SER A 225 -6.80 21.45 0.55
N THR A 226 -7.84 20.66 0.26
CA THR A 226 -9.19 20.71 0.85
C THR A 226 -9.29 19.96 2.18
N PHE A 227 -8.26 19.22 2.58
CA PHE A 227 -8.23 18.43 3.81
C PHE A 227 -8.46 19.33 5.02
N ARG A 228 -9.20 18.84 6.02
CA ARG A 228 -9.71 19.70 7.11
C ARG A 228 -9.13 19.34 8.46
N GLY A 229 -8.81 20.37 9.22
CA GLY A 229 -8.34 20.23 10.59
C GLY A 229 -8.12 21.57 11.29
N TRP A 230 -7.25 21.55 12.29
CA TRP A 230 -6.94 22.70 13.11
C TRP A 230 -5.42 22.84 13.33
N LEU A 231 -4.94 24.07 13.47
CA LEU A 231 -3.55 24.35 13.87
C LEU A 231 -3.37 24.48 15.39
N LYS A 232 -4.48 24.51 16.12
CA LYS A 232 -4.54 24.52 17.58
C LYS A 232 -5.52 23.46 18.01
N GLU A 233 -5.21 22.77 19.10
CA GLU A 233 -6.07 21.70 19.59
C GLU A 233 -7.45 22.25 19.94
N PRO A 234 -8.53 21.77 19.31
CA PRO A 234 -9.85 22.26 19.65
C PRO A 234 -10.32 21.58 20.95
N GLN A 235 -11.00 22.33 21.81
CA GLN A 235 -11.53 21.77 23.05
C GLN A 235 -12.66 20.77 22.76
N VAL A 236 -12.51 19.55 23.29
CA VAL A 236 -13.52 18.49 23.26
C VAL A 236 -14.22 18.41 24.62
N LEU A 237 -15.54 18.36 24.60
CA LEU A 237 -16.37 18.09 25.78
C LEU A 237 -16.69 16.59 25.81
N HIS A 238 -16.39 15.93 26.93
CA HIS A 238 -16.72 14.52 27.18
C HIS A 238 -18.02 14.35 27.99
N ARG A 239 -18.46 15.43 28.65
CA ARG A 239 -19.67 15.46 29.46
C ARG A 239 -20.37 16.81 29.32
N PRO A 240 -21.67 16.90 29.64
CA PRO A 240 -22.38 18.18 29.66
C PRO A 240 -21.72 19.15 30.62
N THR A 241 -21.71 20.42 30.26
CA THR A 241 -21.34 21.49 31.21
C THR A 241 -22.43 21.64 32.29
N PRO A 242 -22.10 22.16 33.50
CA PRO A 242 -23.11 22.38 34.55
C PRO A 242 -24.30 23.23 34.08
N GLN A 243 -24.06 24.20 33.19
CA GLN A 243 -25.11 25.01 32.57
C GLN A 243 -26.00 24.20 31.61
N GLU A 244 -25.44 23.22 30.89
CA GLU A 244 -26.20 22.34 29.98
C GLU A 244 -27.00 21.29 30.75
N MET A 245 -26.53 20.84 31.92
CA MET A 245 -27.29 19.92 32.79
C MET A 245 -28.58 20.55 33.33
N ARG A 246 -28.62 21.88 33.47
CA ARG A 246 -29.78 22.65 33.94
C ARG A 246 -30.82 22.92 32.85
N LYS A 247 -30.53 22.61 31.57
CA LYS A 247 -31.46 22.86 30.46
C LYS A 247 -32.38 21.67 30.24
N HIS A 248 -33.69 21.92 30.24
CA HIS A 248 -34.68 20.93 29.79
C HIS A 248 -34.71 20.88 28.26
N GLY A 249 -34.51 19.68 27.69
CA GLY A 249 -34.50 19.47 26.24
C GLY A 249 -33.73 18.21 25.83
N ARG A 250 -33.58 18.01 24.52
CA ARG A 250 -32.86 16.86 23.95
C ARG A 250 -31.40 16.87 24.43
N LYS A 251 -31.00 15.83 25.16
CA LYS A 251 -29.62 15.64 25.61
C LYS A 251 -28.70 15.49 24.39
N ARG A 252 -27.58 16.21 24.40
CA ARG A 252 -26.55 16.12 23.35
C ARG A 252 -25.73 14.85 23.52
N LYS A 253 -25.23 14.31 22.40
CA LYS A 253 -24.25 13.21 22.40
C LYS A 253 -22.85 13.76 22.66
N PHE A 254 -22.05 13.01 23.40
CA PHE A 254 -20.65 13.26 23.73
C PHE A 254 -19.83 12.02 23.35
N PRO A 255 -18.54 12.16 23.02
CA PRO A 255 -17.75 13.40 22.95
C PRO A 255 -18.15 14.35 21.80
N ARG A 256 -17.96 15.66 21.98
CA ARG A 256 -18.23 16.69 20.96
C ARG A 256 -17.35 17.93 21.11
N LEU A 257 -17.16 18.68 20.03
CA LEU A 257 -16.48 19.98 20.10
C LEU A 257 -17.23 21.00 20.96
N ALA A 258 -16.48 21.74 21.78
CA ALA A 258 -17.01 22.87 22.52
C ALA A 258 -17.49 23.95 21.55
N LYS A 259 -18.60 24.64 21.87
CA LYS A 259 -19.17 25.69 21.00
C LYS A 259 -18.19 26.84 20.72
N LYS A 260 -17.27 27.10 21.65
CA LYS A 260 -16.25 28.15 21.54
C LYS A 260 -15.02 27.72 20.72
N SER A 261 -14.87 26.43 20.40
CA SER A 261 -13.77 25.94 19.56
C SER A 261 -13.94 26.44 18.12
N SER A 262 -12.84 26.86 17.49
CA SER A 262 -12.85 27.20 16.07
C SER A 262 -13.30 26.01 15.22
N PRO A 263 -14.03 26.23 14.11
CA PRO A 263 -14.37 25.15 13.19
C PRO A 263 -13.12 24.61 12.50
N ALA A 264 -13.20 23.37 12.01
CA ALA A 264 -12.15 22.82 11.15
C ALA A 264 -12.06 23.61 9.85
N CYS A 265 -10.84 23.94 9.43
CA CYS A 265 -10.57 24.69 8.21
C CYS A 265 -9.77 23.84 7.23
N GLU A 266 -9.92 24.14 5.94
CA GLU A 266 -9.15 23.49 4.88
C GLU A 266 -7.68 23.90 4.97
N VAL A 267 -6.76 22.96 4.66
CA VAL A 267 -5.31 23.18 4.70
C VAL A 267 -4.90 24.40 3.90
N ARG A 268 -5.45 24.62 2.68
CA ARG A 268 -5.17 25.82 1.88
C ARG A 268 -5.52 27.13 2.58
N ASN A 269 -6.61 27.15 3.34
CA ASN A 269 -7.04 28.35 4.07
C ASN A 269 -6.19 28.54 5.33
N LEU A 270 -5.87 27.46 6.03
CA LEU A 270 -4.94 27.51 7.16
C LEU A 270 -3.58 28.03 6.70
N PHE A 271 -3.04 27.51 5.60
CA PHE A 271 -1.79 27.98 5.00
C PHE A 271 -1.83 29.47 4.64
N LYS A 272 -2.86 29.92 3.92
CA LYS A 272 -2.95 31.29 3.40
C LYS A 272 -3.28 32.35 4.46
N TYR A 273 -4.09 32.00 5.45
CA TYR A 273 -4.69 32.98 6.38
C TYR A 273 -4.20 32.86 7.82
N SER A 274 -3.61 31.73 8.22
CA SER A 274 -3.12 31.58 9.60
C SER A 274 -1.89 32.43 9.88
N PRO A 275 -1.82 33.12 11.02
CA PRO A 275 -0.58 33.73 11.51
C PRO A 275 0.58 32.74 11.62
N THR A 276 0.32 31.45 11.90
CA THR A 276 1.37 30.42 12.04
C THR A 276 2.23 30.31 10.78
N PHE A 277 1.61 30.21 9.61
CA PHE A 277 2.33 30.06 8.34
C PHE A 277 2.80 31.41 7.76
N ARG A 278 2.07 32.50 8.00
CA ARG A 278 2.46 33.85 7.56
C ARG A 278 3.73 34.36 8.24
N LYS A 279 3.96 33.96 9.50
CA LYS A 279 5.15 34.35 10.27
C LYS A 279 6.37 33.45 10.02
N GLN A 280 6.19 32.31 9.37
CA GLN A 280 7.29 31.43 8.97
C GLN A 280 7.89 31.88 7.64
N SER A 281 9.22 31.92 7.56
CA SER A 281 9.93 31.93 6.28
C SER A 281 9.81 30.56 5.61
N TRP A 282 9.93 30.53 4.29
CA TRP A 282 10.11 29.27 3.58
C TRP A 282 11.48 28.69 3.91
N GLN A 283 11.52 27.38 4.18
CA GLN A 283 12.76 26.66 4.41
C GLN A 283 13.04 25.73 3.23
N PRO A 284 14.18 25.87 2.54
CA PRO A 284 14.56 24.95 1.49
C PRO A 284 14.99 23.61 2.09
N PHE A 285 14.47 22.52 1.53
CA PHE A 285 14.81 21.16 1.90
C PHE A 285 15.26 20.41 0.65
N ARG A 286 16.53 20.02 0.61
CA ARG A 286 17.09 19.25 -0.51
C ARG A 286 16.70 17.79 -0.34
N ILE A 287 15.99 17.25 -1.33
CA ILE A 287 15.46 15.88 -1.32
C ILE A 287 16.49 14.90 -1.90
N LYS A 288 16.86 15.09 -3.17
CA LYS A 288 17.86 14.29 -3.88
C LYS A 288 18.34 15.03 -5.11
N ASP A 289 19.42 14.55 -5.70
CA ASP A 289 19.85 15.02 -7.02
C ASP A 289 19.05 14.31 -8.12
N GLY A 290 18.53 15.09 -9.05
CA GLY A 290 17.90 14.59 -10.27
C GLY A 290 18.74 14.93 -11.50
N GLU A 291 18.34 14.41 -12.66
CA GLU A 291 19.02 14.68 -13.93
C GLU A 291 19.08 16.17 -14.30
N LYS A 292 18.15 16.98 -13.78
CA LYS A 292 18.07 18.43 -13.98
C LYS A 292 18.67 19.26 -12.83
N GLY A 293 19.42 18.63 -11.93
CA GLY A 293 19.99 19.26 -10.73
C GLY A 293 19.27 18.88 -9.43
N PRO A 294 19.62 19.51 -8.30
CA PRO A 294 19.07 19.16 -7.00
C PRO A 294 17.58 19.46 -6.92
N MET A 295 16.78 18.48 -6.51
CA MET A 295 15.39 18.69 -6.17
C MET A 295 15.30 19.29 -4.78
N VAL A 296 14.90 20.56 -4.72
CA VAL A 296 14.69 21.31 -3.49
C VAL A 296 13.21 21.60 -3.33
N TRP A 297 12.66 21.26 -2.18
CA TRP A 297 11.30 21.58 -1.79
C TRP A 297 11.31 22.76 -0.82
N GLU A 298 10.38 23.68 -0.96
CA GLU A 298 10.18 24.74 0.03
C GLU A 298 9.11 24.31 1.03
N VAL A 299 9.47 24.30 2.31
CA VAL A 299 8.63 23.74 3.36
C VAL A 299 8.29 24.79 4.40
N LYS A 300 7.04 24.72 4.88
CA LYS A 300 6.59 25.29 6.14
C LYS A 300 5.90 24.19 6.93
N HIS A 301 5.99 24.25 8.26
CA HIS A 301 5.49 23.18 9.11
C HIS A 301 4.73 23.73 10.31
N ALA A 302 3.70 23.01 10.74
CA ALA A 302 2.95 23.34 11.93
C ALA A 302 2.35 22.07 12.52
N LYS A 303 2.11 22.06 13.83
CA LYS A 303 1.26 21.04 14.44
C LYS A 303 -0.14 21.13 13.82
N PHE A 304 -0.66 19.98 13.41
CA PHE A 304 -1.96 19.88 12.78
C PHE A 304 -2.78 18.81 13.49
N TYR A 305 -4.03 19.14 13.81
CA TYR A 305 -5.00 18.21 14.36
C TYR A 305 -6.00 17.90 13.24
N ARG A 306 -5.99 16.67 12.75
CA ARG A 306 -6.89 16.20 11.70
C ARG A 306 -8.32 16.12 12.23
N LYS A 307 -9.30 16.47 11.40
CA LYS A 307 -10.71 16.15 11.66
C LYS A 307 -10.98 14.70 11.27
N ARG A 308 -11.31 13.85 12.24
CA ARG A 308 -11.74 12.46 12.02
C ARG A 308 -13.14 12.37 11.41
N HIS A 309 -13.54 11.17 10.99
CA HIS A 309 -14.88 10.93 10.46
C HIS A 309 -16.00 11.26 11.47
N ASP A 310 -15.77 11.00 12.76
CA ASP A 310 -16.68 11.37 13.87
C ASP A 310 -16.74 12.88 14.18
N GLY A 311 -15.91 13.67 13.50
CA GLY A 311 -15.80 15.13 13.65
C GLY A 311 -14.92 15.61 14.80
N LEU A 312 -14.25 14.72 15.52
CA LEU A 312 -13.33 15.03 16.61
C LEU A 312 -11.90 15.21 16.10
N PRO A 313 -11.04 15.90 16.87
CA PRO A 313 -9.62 16.00 16.53
C PRO A 313 -8.89 14.67 16.75
N SER A 314 -7.99 14.33 15.84
CA SER A 314 -6.86 13.43 16.08
C SER A 314 -5.58 14.21 15.89
N GLN A 315 -4.57 13.95 16.71
CA GLN A 315 -3.20 14.30 16.36
C GLN A 315 -2.64 13.27 15.36
#